data_AF-A0A0P7UWZ1-F1
#
_entry.id   AF-A0A0P7UWZ1-F1
#
_cell.length_a   1.000
_cell.length_b   1.000
_cell.length_c   1.000
_cell.angle_alpha   90.00
_cell.angle_beta   90.00
_cell.angle_gamma   90.00
#
_symmetry.space_group_name_H-M   'P 1'
#
loop_
_entity.id
_entity.type
_entity.pdbx_description
1 polymer ?
#
loop_
_entity_poly.entity_id
_entity_poly.type
_entity_poly.pdbx_seq_one_letter_code
_entity_poly.pdbx_strand_id
1 'polypeptide(L)'
;MVTAARVCCVRVSGPTQRMPTTATAMDFFQLFVPDNAIQNMVMQTNMYAKKYQERFGSDEGWRPVTAQEMRAFLGFVSSTGVHRCESVLSIWSGGFFGNKSIAPKMSQARFEKILKYFHIVAFRSSQGSQGLYKIQPFLDSLQQSFTCTFRPSQTQVLHEPLIDEDPVFITTCTERESRKRKKRKFSLWVRQCTTTGFICQVYIHLKEGPGPDGLDTLKHKPQLHSMVARQLCQNLASQNAIIFTGPSITSLNLFQEFEKQGIYCCGLLSSRKSDCTGLPQSMLSNPDMPQQRGQSQIKMKGNMCLINWYNKGNFRFLTNAYSPIKQGVIIKRKSGEIPCPLAVEAFAAHLGYICKYDDKYSKYFIFHKPNKTWQQVFWLTISIAINNAYILYKMSDAYHVKRYSRAQFGERLVRELLDLDDCSPTQ
;
A
#
# COMPACT_ATOMS: atom_id res chain seq x y z
N MET A 1 9.02 29.21 -28.84
CA MET A 1 9.86 28.02 -28.53
C MET A 1 9.45 27.47 -27.17
N VAL A 2 8.54 26.49 -27.13
CA VAL A 2 8.07 25.85 -25.90
C VAL A 2 8.81 24.53 -25.77
N THR A 3 9.59 24.41 -24.70
CA THR A 3 10.54 23.33 -24.45
C THR A 3 9.88 21.95 -24.50
N ALA A 4 10.53 21.06 -25.24
CA ALA A 4 10.32 19.61 -25.21
C ALA A 4 10.37 19.10 -23.76
N ALA A 5 9.72 17.94 -23.52
CA ALA A 5 9.61 17.23 -22.24
C ALA A 5 10.62 17.68 -21.17
N ARG A 6 10.16 18.34 -20.09
CA ARG A 6 11.01 18.90 -19.03
C ARG A 6 11.87 17.87 -18.27
N VAL A 7 11.81 16.58 -18.59
CA VAL A 7 12.57 15.55 -17.87
C VAL A 7 13.05 14.45 -18.83
N CYS A 8 14.29 14.58 -19.32
CA CYS A 8 14.95 13.57 -20.17
C CYS A 8 15.91 12.64 -19.40
N CYS A 9 16.02 12.74 -18.07
CA CYS A 9 16.92 11.88 -17.31
C CYS A 9 16.18 10.65 -16.77
N VAL A 10 16.17 9.57 -17.55
CA VAL A 10 15.62 8.27 -17.11
C VAL A 10 16.64 7.60 -16.19
N ARG A 11 16.52 7.80 -14.87
CA ARG A 11 17.20 6.93 -13.90
C ARG A 11 16.65 5.51 -14.06
N VAL A 12 17.54 4.51 -14.08
CA VAL A 12 17.13 3.10 -14.13
C VAL A 12 16.32 2.77 -12.87
N SER A 13 15.03 2.50 -13.05
CA SER A 13 14.14 2.03 -11.99
C SER A 13 14.29 0.53 -11.77
N GLY A 14 14.13 0.07 -10.54
CA GLY A 14 14.18 -1.36 -10.21
C GLY A 14 14.82 -1.65 -8.86
N PRO A 15 15.10 -2.93 -8.60
CA PRO A 15 15.86 -3.35 -7.43
C PRO A 15 17.21 -2.62 -7.35
N THR A 16 17.60 -2.20 -6.16
CA THR A 16 18.89 -1.54 -5.91
C THR A 16 20.04 -2.53 -5.68
N GLN A 17 19.70 -3.77 -5.35
CA GLN A 17 20.62 -4.87 -5.12
C GLN A 17 20.24 -6.06 -5.99
N ARG A 18 21.25 -6.80 -6.44
CA ARG A 18 21.06 -8.08 -7.14
C ARG A 18 21.02 -9.20 -6.11
N MET A 19 20.03 -10.08 -6.25
CA MET A 19 19.92 -11.29 -5.46
C MET A 19 20.55 -12.46 -6.24
N PRO A 20 21.19 -13.43 -5.58
CA PRO A 20 21.69 -14.64 -6.22
C PRO A 20 20.58 -15.39 -6.98
N THR A 21 20.94 -16.13 -8.02
CA THR A 21 19.99 -16.97 -8.78
C THR A 21 19.36 -18.08 -7.91
N THR A 22 20.03 -18.45 -6.82
CA THR A 22 19.55 -19.41 -5.82
C THR A 22 18.65 -18.79 -4.75
N ALA A 23 18.41 -17.47 -4.79
CA ALA A 23 17.65 -16.78 -3.76
C ALA A 23 16.21 -17.31 -3.64
N THR A 24 15.80 -17.58 -2.41
CA THR A 24 14.51 -18.20 -2.08
C THR A 24 13.42 -17.18 -1.80
N ALA A 25 12.19 -17.64 -1.56
CA ALA A 25 11.10 -16.73 -1.21
C ALA A 25 11.36 -16.02 0.14
N MET A 26 11.98 -16.71 1.10
CA MET A 26 12.44 -16.16 2.37
C MET A 26 13.50 -15.08 2.16
N ASP A 27 14.49 -15.30 1.29
CA ASP A 27 15.56 -14.31 1.06
C ASP A 27 14.99 -12.96 0.62
N PHE A 28 13.99 -12.96 -0.28
CA PHE A 28 13.29 -11.74 -0.69
C PHE A 28 12.41 -11.16 0.42
N PHE A 29 11.79 -12.00 1.26
CA PHE A 29 10.97 -11.54 2.39
C PHE A 29 11.83 -10.91 3.51
N GLN A 30 13.00 -11.47 3.78
CA GLN A 30 13.95 -10.99 4.80
C GLN A 30 14.54 -9.62 4.46
N LEU A 31 14.44 -9.16 3.20
CA LEU A 31 14.74 -7.77 2.84
C LEU A 31 13.83 -6.76 3.55
N PHE A 32 12.63 -7.19 3.98
CA PHE A 32 11.64 -6.35 4.65
C PHE A 32 11.38 -6.78 6.10
N VAL A 33 11.56 -8.06 6.40
CA VAL A 33 11.46 -8.62 7.76
C VAL A 33 12.77 -9.36 8.10
N PRO A 34 13.86 -8.62 8.31
CA PRO A 34 15.16 -9.19 8.64
C PRO A 34 15.17 -9.90 10.00
N ASP A 35 16.19 -10.71 10.25
CA ASP A 35 16.29 -11.51 11.49
C ASP A 35 16.27 -10.67 12.76
N ASN A 36 16.86 -9.46 12.75
CA ASN A 36 16.78 -8.55 13.89
C ASN A 36 15.33 -8.11 14.20
N ALA A 37 14.47 -7.97 13.19
CA ALA A 37 13.04 -7.72 13.39
C ALA A 37 12.37 -8.92 14.07
N ILE A 38 12.69 -10.15 13.64
CA ILE A 38 12.19 -11.38 14.28
C ILE A 38 12.66 -11.48 15.73
N GLN A 39 13.95 -11.22 16.00
CA GLN A 39 14.49 -11.24 17.37
C GLN A 39 13.83 -10.19 18.25
N ASN A 40 13.52 -9.00 17.72
CA ASN A 40 12.76 -8.01 18.47
C ASN A 40 11.35 -8.51 18.82
N MET A 41 10.64 -9.16 17.88
CA MET A 41 9.33 -9.77 18.17
C MET A 41 9.42 -10.81 19.28
N VAL A 42 10.45 -11.66 19.25
CA VAL A 42 10.71 -12.67 20.30
C VAL A 42 10.88 -12.02 21.66
N MET A 43 11.83 -11.08 21.76
CA MET A 43 12.15 -10.37 23.00
C MET A 43 10.92 -9.66 23.58
N GLN A 44 10.19 -8.92 22.75
CA GLN A 44 9.05 -8.10 23.19
C GLN A 44 7.85 -8.97 23.58
N THR A 45 7.63 -10.08 22.89
CA THR A 45 6.60 -11.08 23.23
C THR A 45 6.90 -11.75 24.58
N ASN A 46 8.14 -12.20 24.79
CA ASN A 46 8.56 -12.83 26.04
C ASN A 46 8.52 -11.85 27.23
N MET A 47 8.96 -10.61 27.00
CA MET A 47 8.91 -9.54 28.00
C MET A 47 7.47 -9.19 28.40
N TYR A 48 6.55 -9.11 27.43
CA TYR A 48 5.14 -8.89 27.72
C TYR A 48 4.52 -10.05 28.51
N ALA A 49 4.83 -11.30 28.15
CA ALA A 49 4.34 -12.48 28.86
C ALA A 49 4.81 -12.54 30.31
N LYS A 50 6.07 -12.20 30.58
CA LYS A 50 6.61 -12.11 31.94
C LYS A 50 5.81 -11.11 32.79
N LYS A 51 5.66 -9.86 32.31
CA LYS A 51 4.94 -8.82 33.04
C LYS A 51 3.46 -9.13 33.22
N TYR A 52 2.83 -9.76 32.23
CA TYR A 52 1.45 -10.19 32.36
C TYR A 52 1.29 -11.19 33.50
N GLN A 53 2.20 -12.17 33.60
CA GLN A 53 2.14 -13.18 34.66
C GLN A 53 2.44 -12.61 36.05
N GLU A 54 3.37 -11.65 36.16
CA GLU A 54 3.62 -10.91 37.41
C GLU A 54 2.37 -10.18 37.90
N ARG A 55 1.51 -9.69 36.99
CA ARG A 55 0.32 -8.91 37.33
C ARG A 55 -0.94 -9.75 37.54
N PHE A 56 -1.11 -10.81 36.75
CA PHE A 56 -2.37 -11.56 36.67
C PHE A 56 -2.25 -13.02 37.10
N GLY A 57 -1.09 -13.43 37.63
CA GLY A 57 -0.80 -14.81 38.02
C GLY A 57 -0.13 -15.61 36.90
N SER A 58 0.45 -16.75 37.28
CA SER A 58 1.14 -17.66 36.36
C SER A 58 0.19 -18.17 35.27
N ASP A 59 0.65 -18.17 34.02
CA ASP A 59 -0.07 -18.78 32.91
C ASP A 59 0.54 -20.14 32.61
N GLU A 60 -0.04 -21.20 33.19
CA GLU A 60 0.47 -22.56 33.03
C GLU A 60 0.64 -22.92 31.54
N GLY A 61 1.79 -23.53 31.23
CA GLY A 61 2.19 -23.88 29.87
C GLY A 61 2.83 -22.76 29.05
N TRP A 62 3.00 -21.54 29.59
CA TRP A 62 3.85 -20.55 28.94
C TRP A 62 5.33 -20.93 29.08
N ARG A 63 6.01 -21.00 27.94
CA ARG A 63 7.47 -21.01 27.84
C ARG A 63 7.94 -19.88 26.91
N PRO A 64 9.14 -19.31 27.10
CA PRO A 64 9.68 -18.30 26.19
C PRO A 64 9.64 -18.76 24.73
N VAL A 65 9.21 -17.87 23.85
CA VAL A 65 9.18 -18.07 22.40
C VAL A 65 10.60 -18.00 21.85
N THR A 66 10.92 -18.86 20.90
CA THR A 66 12.20 -18.84 20.15
C THR A 66 12.05 -18.14 18.80
N ALA A 67 13.16 -17.81 18.15
CA ALA A 67 13.13 -17.26 16.78
C ALA A 67 12.50 -18.23 15.77
N GLN A 68 12.72 -19.54 15.92
CA GLN A 68 12.09 -20.57 15.10
C GLN A 68 10.57 -20.59 15.31
N GLU A 69 10.10 -20.56 16.56
CA GLU A 69 8.66 -20.50 16.85
C GLU A 69 8.04 -19.18 16.35
N MET A 70 8.75 -18.06 16.39
CA MET A 70 8.26 -16.78 15.86
C MET A 70 8.17 -16.79 14.33
N ARG A 71 9.15 -17.38 13.62
CA ARG A 71 9.06 -17.61 12.16
C ARG A 71 7.87 -18.50 11.83
N ALA A 72 7.71 -19.60 12.57
CA ALA A 72 6.56 -20.49 12.38
C ALA A 72 5.23 -19.74 12.62
N PHE A 73 5.13 -18.94 13.69
CA PHE A 73 3.95 -18.11 13.96
C PHE A 73 3.62 -17.16 12.79
N LEU A 74 4.61 -16.48 12.21
CA LEU A 74 4.42 -15.67 11.00
C LEU A 74 3.98 -16.54 9.80
N GLY A 75 4.54 -17.74 9.65
CA GLY A 75 4.15 -18.72 8.63
C GLY A 75 2.69 -19.14 8.75
N PHE A 76 2.23 -19.52 9.95
CA PHE A 76 0.83 -19.87 10.23
C PHE A 76 -0.11 -18.72 9.86
N VAL A 77 0.18 -17.48 10.29
CA VAL A 77 -0.68 -16.34 9.98
C VAL A 77 -0.64 -15.98 8.49
N SER A 78 0.54 -16.03 7.86
CA SER A 78 0.71 -15.76 6.43
C SER A 78 0.00 -16.78 5.54
N SER A 79 -0.13 -18.03 6.01
CA SER A 79 -0.85 -19.10 5.29
C SER A 79 -2.32 -18.74 4.99
N THR A 80 -2.95 -17.90 5.82
CA THR A 80 -4.32 -17.42 5.60
C THR A 80 -4.48 -16.60 4.32
N GLY A 81 -3.45 -15.84 3.92
CA GLY A 81 -3.45 -15.09 2.65
C GLY A 81 -3.21 -15.98 1.42
N VAL A 82 -2.66 -17.18 1.61
CA VAL A 82 -2.39 -18.14 0.53
C VAL A 82 -3.58 -19.08 0.32
N HIS A 83 -4.07 -19.69 1.40
CA HIS A 83 -5.15 -20.69 1.37
C HIS A 83 -6.55 -20.09 1.59
N ARG A 84 -6.66 -18.78 1.83
CA ARG A 84 -7.93 -18.07 2.05
C ARG A 84 -8.82 -18.70 3.12
N CYS A 85 -8.22 -19.10 4.23
CA CYS A 85 -8.99 -19.53 5.40
C CYS A 85 -9.35 -18.32 6.26
N GLU A 86 -10.59 -18.27 6.75
CA GLU A 86 -11.09 -17.14 7.56
C GLU A 86 -10.41 -17.04 8.92
N SER A 87 -9.92 -18.17 9.43
CA SER A 87 -9.24 -18.27 10.72
C SER A 87 -8.02 -19.17 10.59
N VAL A 88 -6.90 -18.71 11.16
CA VAL A 88 -5.68 -19.52 11.30
C VAL A 88 -5.98 -20.81 12.07
N LEU A 89 -6.93 -20.79 13.01
CA LEU A 89 -7.27 -21.95 13.84
C LEU A 89 -7.86 -23.11 13.03
N SER A 90 -8.42 -22.84 11.84
CA SER A 90 -8.95 -23.89 10.95
C SER A 90 -7.90 -24.93 10.56
N ILE A 91 -6.62 -24.56 10.58
CA ILE A 91 -5.48 -25.42 10.27
C ILE A 91 -5.47 -26.70 11.12
N TRP A 92 -5.84 -26.60 12.39
CA TRP A 92 -5.88 -27.73 13.33
C TRP A 92 -7.23 -28.45 13.35
N SER A 93 -8.20 -28.04 12.53
CA SER A 93 -9.48 -28.76 12.44
C SER A 93 -9.30 -30.11 11.75
N GLY A 94 -10.06 -31.12 12.18
CA GLY A 94 -10.00 -32.48 11.60
C GLY A 94 -10.71 -32.64 10.25
N GLY A 95 -11.41 -31.60 9.77
CA GLY A 95 -12.28 -31.66 8.59
C GLY A 95 -11.69 -31.01 7.34
N PHE A 96 -12.57 -30.65 6.41
CA PHE A 96 -12.22 -30.06 5.10
C PHE A 96 -11.30 -28.82 5.18
N PHE A 97 -11.39 -28.05 6.27
CA PHE A 97 -10.60 -26.84 6.46
C PHE A 97 -9.26 -27.07 7.20
N GLY A 98 -8.98 -28.30 7.60
CA GLY A 98 -7.72 -28.70 8.23
C GLY A 98 -6.55 -28.69 7.25
N ASN A 99 -5.34 -28.48 7.77
CA ASN A 99 -4.12 -28.60 6.98
C ASN A 99 -3.09 -29.50 7.68
N LYS A 100 -3.08 -30.77 7.26
CA LYS A 100 -2.23 -31.83 7.82
C LYS A 100 -0.73 -31.61 7.59
N SER A 101 -0.35 -30.81 6.60
CA SER A 101 1.06 -30.54 6.28
C SER A 101 1.66 -29.50 7.22
N ILE A 102 0.87 -28.52 7.67
CA ILE A 102 1.37 -27.41 8.50
C ILE A 102 1.00 -27.56 9.98
N ALA A 103 -0.13 -28.19 10.31
CA ALA A 103 -0.59 -28.36 11.69
C ALA A 103 0.43 -29.04 12.63
N PRO A 104 1.24 -30.04 12.21
CA PRO A 104 2.24 -30.65 13.08
C PRO A 104 3.39 -29.73 13.50
N LYS A 105 3.61 -28.60 12.81
CA LYS A 105 4.75 -27.70 13.10
C LYS A 105 4.59 -26.93 14.42
N MET A 106 3.38 -26.76 14.91
CA MET A 106 3.09 -26.14 16.20
C MET A 106 1.71 -26.59 16.66
N SER A 107 1.55 -26.99 17.92
CA SER A 107 0.21 -27.30 18.44
C SER A 107 -0.68 -26.05 18.47
N GLN A 108 -1.98 -26.23 18.29
CA GLN A 108 -2.95 -25.12 18.39
C GLN A 108 -2.80 -24.37 19.72
N ALA A 109 -2.68 -25.09 20.83
CA ALA A 109 -2.49 -24.52 22.16
C ALA A 109 -1.22 -23.63 22.22
N ARG A 110 -0.10 -24.07 21.63
CA ARG A 110 1.11 -23.25 21.58
C ARG A 110 0.93 -22.00 20.72
N PHE A 111 0.30 -22.14 19.55
CA PHE A 111 0.00 -21.00 18.68
C PHE A 111 -0.87 -19.95 19.39
N GLU A 112 -1.95 -20.38 20.05
CA GLU A 112 -2.85 -19.49 20.80
C GLU A 112 -2.14 -18.79 21.96
N LYS A 113 -1.25 -19.47 22.68
CA LYS A 113 -0.40 -18.84 23.71
C LYS A 113 0.51 -17.77 23.11
N ILE A 114 1.17 -18.05 21.98
CA ILE A 114 2.00 -17.04 21.31
C ILE A 114 1.14 -15.86 20.85
N LEU A 115 -0.04 -16.12 20.26
CA LEU A 115 -0.97 -15.09 19.81
C LEU A 115 -1.45 -14.18 20.95
N LYS A 116 -1.72 -14.76 22.14
CA LYS A 116 -2.10 -14.02 23.35
C LYS A 116 -1.04 -12.99 23.75
N TYR A 117 0.24 -13.38 23.68
CA TYR A 117 1.36 -12.58 24.17
C TYR A 117 2.10 -11.78 23.09
N PHE A 118 1.83 -12.02 21.81
CA PHE A 118 2.53 -11.38 20.69
C PHE A 118 2.53 -9.86 20.78
N HIS A 119 3.73 -9.26 20.79
CA HIS A 119 3.98 -7.82 20.82
C HIS A 119 5.20 -7.44 19.98
N ILE A 120 5.13 -6.28 19.31
CA ILE A 120 6.29 -5.64 18.66
C ILE A 120 6.99 -4.66 19.62
N VAL A 121 6.20 -3.98 20.44
CA VAL A 121 6.69 -3.16 21.57
C VAL A 121 5.77 -3.45 22.75
N ALA A 122 6.32 -4.05 23.81
CA ALA A 122 5.53 -4.45 24.97
C ALA A 122 5.11 -3.25 25.82
N PHE A 123 6.00 -2.27 26.00
CA PHE A 123 5.80 -1.12 26.87
C PHE A 123 6.09 0.19 26.17
N ARG A 124 5.25 1.20 26.46
CA ARG A 124 5.42 2.56 25.93
C ARG A 124 6.66 3.20 26.55
N SER A 125 7.51 3.84 25.74
CA SER A 125 8.50 4.77 26.26
C SER A 125 7.82 6.04 26.76
N SER A 126 8.39 6.69 27.78
CA SER A 126 7.86 7.95 28.34
C SER A 126 7.77 9.10 27.33
N GLN A 127 8.40 8.98 26.16
CA GLN A 127 8.59 10.04 25.16
C GLN A 127 7.83 9.80 23.83
N GLY A 128 7.00 8.75 23.73
CA GLY A 128 6.43 8.31 22.44
C GLY A 128 5.11 8.97 22.01
N SER A 129 4.92 9.14 20.69
CA SER A 129 3.67 9.64 20.08
C SER A 129 2.45 8.79 20.45
N GLN A 130 1.26 9.41 20.39
CA GLN A 130 0.00 8.71 20.68
C GLN A 130 -0.31 7.66 19.59
N GLY A 131 -0.83 6.51 20.01
CA GLY A 131 -1.51 5.55 19.12
C GLY A 131 -0.68 4.38 18.58
N LEU A 132 0.20 4.61 17.60
CA LEU A 132 0.93 3.54 16.87
C LEU A 132 2.26 3.10 17.51
N TYR A 133 2.63 3.64 18.67
CA TYR A 133 3.89 3.31 19.36
C TYR A 133 4.15 1.81 19.50
N LYS A 134 3.08 0.99 19.58
CA LYS A 134 3.17 -0.47 19.70
C LYS A 134 3.84 -1.15 18.51
N ILE A 135 3.90 -0.50 17.35
CA ILE A 135 4.46 -1.04 16.11
C ILE A 135 5.41 -0.09 15.39
N GLN A 136 5.57 1.15 15.87
CA GLN A 136 6.34 2.18 15.19
C GLN A 136 7.75 1.73 14.78
N PRO A 137 8.56 1.06 15.63
CA PRO A 137 9.89 0.61 15.23
C PRO A 137 9.88 -0.36 14.04
N PHE A 138 8.85 -1.19 13.92
CA PHE A 138 8.69 -2.08 12.77
C PHE A 138 8.31 -1.30 11.50
N LEU A 139 7.43 -0.30 11.62
CA LEU A 139 7.06 0.57 10.50
C LEU A 139 8.27 1.34 9.97
N ASP A 140 9.10 1.88 10.87
CA ASP A 140 10.31 2.63 10.50
C ASP A 140 11.32 1.73 9.79
N SER A 141 11.58 0.52 10.34
CA SER A 141 12.45 -0.49 9.72
C SER A 141 11.94 -0.90 8.33
N LEU A 142 10.64 -1.10 8.19
CA LEU A 142 10.02 -1.46 6.92
C LEU A 142 10.13 -0.32 5.89
N GLN A 143 9.93 0.93 6.34
CA GLN A 143 10.00 2.10 5.49
C GLN A 143 11.42 2.36 4.98
N GLN A 144 12.42 2.11 5.83
CA GLN A 144 13.82 2.10 5.44
C GLN A 144 14.10 1.01 4.40
N SER A 145 13.58 -0.19 4.61
CA SER A 145 13.74 -1.33 3.69
C SER A 145 13.16 -1.02 2.30
N PHE A 146 11.97 -0.41 2.22
CA PHE A 146 11.41 0.03 0.93
C PHE A 146 12.32 1.01 0.19
N THR A 147 12.92 1.95 0.92
CA THR A 147 13.81 2.96 0.33
C THR A 147 15.14 2.36 -0.13
N CYS A 148 15.69 1.43 0.66
CA CYS A 148 16.98 0.81 0.36
C CYS A 148 16.91 -0.21 -0.77
N THR A 149 15.77 -0.91 -0.95
CA THR A 149 15.67 -2.08 -1.85
C THR A 149 15.17 -1.76 -3.25
N PHE A 150 14.51 -0.62 -3.46
CA PHE A 150 13.85 -0.31 -4.72
C PHE A 150 13.94 1.16 -5.11
N ARG A 151 14.37 1.43 -6.35
CA ARG A 151 14.30 2.74 -7.00
C ARG A 151 13.04 2.80 -7.87
N PRO A 152 12.03 3.61 -7.52
CA PRO A 152 10.81 3.69 -8.30
C PRO A 152 11.04 4.32 -9.67
N SER A 153 10.16 4.00 -10.61
CA SER A 153 10.05 4.76 -11.86
C SER A 153 9.59 6.19 -11.59
N GLN A 154 9.69 7.03 -12.61
CA GLN A 154 9.28 8.43 -12.54
C GLN A 154 7.80 8.56 -12.12
N THR A 155 6.94 7.64 -12.54
CA THR A 155 5.49 7.73 -12.41
C THR A 155 4.97 6.91 -11.22
N GLN A 156 4.26 7.57 -10.32
CA GLN A 156 3.81 6.99 -9.06
C GLN A 156 2.42 7.51 -8.70
N VAL A 157 1.69 6.82 -7.83
CA VAL A 157 0.33 7.19 -7.42
C VAL A 157 0.22 7.27 -5.90
N LEU A 158 -0.57 8.22 -5.40
CA LEU A 158 -0.98 8.28 -3.99
C LEU A 158 -2.41 7.76 -3.84
N HIS A 159 -2.61 6.75 -3.01
CA HIS A 159 -3.95 6.22 -2.74
C HIS A 159 -4.06 5.42 -1.45
N GLU A 160 -5.30 5.12 -1.05
CA GLU A 160 -5.57 4.01 -0.13
C GLU A 160 -5.65 2.70 -0.94
N PRO A 161 -4.84 1.68 -0.63
CA PRO A 161 -4.93 0.38 -1.30
C PRO A 161 -6.23 -0.34 -0.93
N LEU A 162 -6.61 -1.33 -1.74
CA LEU A 162 -7.72 -2.23 -1.40
C LEU A 162 -7.24 -3.23 -0.34
N ILE A 163 -7.86 -3.20 0.85
CA ILE A 163 -7.44 -3.99 2.02
C ILE A 163 -8.54 -4.97 2.47
N ASP A 164 -9.67 -5.01 1.78
CA ASP A 164 -10.77 -5.96 1.97
C ASP A 164 -11.25 -6.41 0.60
N GLU A 165 -12.15 -7.42 0.53
CA GLU A 165 -12.95 -7.72 -0.67
C GLU A 165 -13.94 -6.59 -1.05
N ASP A 166 -13.65 -5.36 -0.65
CA ASP A 166 -14.30 -4.17 -1.16
C ASP A 166 -13.79 -3.91 -2.58
N PRO A 167 -14.67 -3.90 -3.60
CA PRO A 167 -14.21 -3.83 -4.97
C PRO A 167 -13.66 -2.45 -5.35
N VAL A 168 -12.55 -2.53 -6.07
CA VAL A 168 -11.97 -1.63 -7.08
C VAL A 168 -11.98 -0.13 -6.75
N PHE A 169 -10.76 0.39 -6.66
CA PHE A 169 -10.34 1.81 -6.60
C PHE A 169 -11.23 2.80 -7.40
N ILE A 170 -11.76 2.40 -8.56
CA ILE A 170 -12.59 3.22 -9.46
C ILE A 170 -13.87 3.74 -8.80
N THR A 171 -14.47 3.01 -7.85
CA THR A 171 -15.74 3.43 -7.23
C THR A 171 -15.62 4.76 -6.47
N THR A 172 -14.40 5.15 -6.07
CA THR A 172 -14.15 6.45 -5.40
C THR A 172 -13.88 7.61 -6.36
N CYS A 173 -13.41 7.34 -7.58
CA CYS A 173 -12.97 8.36 -8.54
C CYS A 173 -14.06 8.85 -9.50
N THR A 174 -15.10 8.06 -9.80
CA THR A 174 -16.08 8.41 -10.85
C THR A 174 -17.55 8.17 -10.48
N GLU A 175 -17.90 8.28 -9.20
CA GLU A 175 -19.27 8.03 -8.67
C GLU A 175 -19.67 6.53 -8.57
N ARG A 176 -19.58 5.99 -7.34
CA ARG A 176 -20.75 5.45 -6.64
C ARG A 176 -20.50 5.53 -5.15
N GLU A 177 -21.41 6.24 -4.49
CA GLU A 177 -21.58 6.27 -3.05
C GLU A 177 -21.75 4.84 -2.50
N SER A 178 -21.47 4.70 -1.20
CA SER A 178 -22.10 3.71 -0.31
C SER A 178 -21.71 2.23 -0.34
N ARG A 179 -20.52 1.82 -0.83
CA ARG A 179 -19.94 0.58 -0.26
C ARG A 179 -19.40 0.93 1.12
N LYS A 180 -20.14 0.54 2.16
CA LYS A 180 -19.78 0.68 3.57
C LYS A 180 -18.48 -0.09 3.80
N ARG A 181 -17.33 0.51 3.48
CA ARG A 181 -16.03 0.05 3.98
C ARG A 181 -16.21 -0.18 5.46
N LYS A 182 -15.85 -1.37 5.97
CA LYS A 182 -15.92 -1.63 7.40
C LYS A 182 -15.23 -0.46 8.12
N LYS A 183 -15.92 0.14 9.09
CA LYS A 183 -15.38 1.29 9.83
C LYS A 183 -14.14 0.83 10.59
N ARG A 184 -12.98 0.99 9.97
CA ARG A 184 -11.68 0.75 10.59
C ARG A 184 -11.35 1.93 11.48
N LYS A 185 -10.65 1.65 12.59
CA LYS A 185 -10.09 2.67 13.49
C LYS A 185 -8.87 3.40 12.89
N PHE A 186 -8.54 3.12 11.63
CA PHE A 186 -7.42 3.73 10.92
C PHE A 186 -7.70 3.82 9.41
N SER A 187 -6.89 4.59 8.70
CA SER A 187 -6.74 4.62 7.25
C SER A 187 -5.27 4.36 6.89
N LEU A 188 -5.03 3.62 5.81
CA LEU A 188 -3.70 3.39 5.24
C LEU A 188 -3.65 4.09 3.88
N TRP A 189 -2.64 4.92 3.69
CA TRP A 189 -2.31 5.53 2.42
C TRP A 189 -0.94 5.06 1.96
N VAL A 190 -0.73 4.95 0.65
CA VAL A 190 0.51 4.48 0.05
C VAL A 190 0.94 5.36 -1.11
N ARG A 191 2.26 5.44 -1.31
CA ARG A 191 2.88 5.86 -2.58
C ARG A 191 3.33 4.63 -3.33
N GLN A 192 2.75 4.37 -4.49
CA GLN A 192 3.00 3.15 -5.27
C GLN A 192 3.59 3.47 -6.65
N CYS A 193 4.62 2.73 -7.04
CA CYS A 193 5.22 2.82 -8.37
C CYS A 193 4.27 2.26 -9.42
N THR A 194 3.87 3.07 -10.39
CA THR A 194 2.81 2.71 -11.35
C THR A 194 3.28 1.78 -12.47
N THR A 195 4.60 1.56 -12.60
CA THR A 195 5.16 0.63 -13.59
C THR A 195 5.28 -0.79 -13.05
N THR A 196 5.57 -0.94 -11.75
CA THR A 196 5.85 -2.25 -11.13
C THR A 196 4.78 -2.69 -10.14
N GLY A 197 4.04 -1.74 -9.55
CA GLY A 197 3.15 -1.96 -8.42
C GLY A 197 3.85 -1.98 -7.07
N PHE A 198 5.15 -1.66 -7.01
CA PHE A 198 5.91 -1.63 -5.74
C PHE A 198 5.44 -0.47 -4.84
N ILE A 199 5.09 -0.78 -3.60
CA ILE A 199 4.72 0.23 -2.61
C ILE A 199 6.00 0.82 -2.01
N CYS A 200 6.21 2.11 -2.23
CA CYS A 200 7.44 2.83 -1.87
C CYS A 200 7.35 3.51 -0.50
N GLN A 201 6.17 3.97 -0.11
CA GLN A 201 5.91 4.59 1.20
C GLN A 201 4.53 4.19 1.71
N VAL A 202 4.40 4.08 3.02
CA VAL A 202 3.14 3.83 3.73
C VAL A 202 2.91 4.91 4.77
N TYR A 203 1.67 5.36 4.91
CA TYR A 203 1.27 6.31 5.94
C TYR A 203 -0.01 5.81 6.61
N ILE A 204 0.04 5.66 7.93
CA ILE A 204 -1.10 5.17 8.72
C ILE A 204 -1.64 6.33 9.56
N HIS A 205 -2.91 6.64 9.33
CA HIS A 205 -3.63 7.62 10.13
C HIS A 205 -4.62 6.90 11.04
N LEU A 206 -4.47 7.05 12.35
CA LEU A 206 -5.47 6.60 13.30
C LEU A 206 -6.65 7.55 13.31
N LYS A 207 -7.86 6.99 13.23
CA LYS A 207 -9.09 7.75 13.41
C LYS A 207 -9.34 7.78 14.91
N GLU A 208 -9.13 8.93 15.54
CA GLU A 208 -9.31 9.09 16.98
C GLU A 208 -10.71 8.62 17.39
N GLY A 209 -10.80 7.98 18.57
CA GLY A 209 -12.09 7.70 19.21
C GLY A 209 -12.67 8.97 19.84
N PRO A 210 -13.94 8.94 20.29
CA PRO A 210 -14.55 10.08 20.98
C PRO A 210 -13.89 10.27 22.36
N GLY A 211 -12.75 10.94 22.40
CA GLY A 211 -12.17 11.48 23.62
C GLY A 211 -12.76 12.86 23.93
N PRO A 212 -12.77 13.29 25.20
CA PRO A 212 -13.41 14.54 25.64
C PRO A 212 -12.79 15.80 25.02
N ASP A 213 -11.56 15.73 24.50
CA ASP A 213 -10.87 16.84 23.81
C ASP A 213 -10.89 16.71 22.27
N GLY A 214 -11.72 15.82 21.72
CA GLY A 214 -11.80 15.52 20.29
C GLY A 214 -12.55 16.56 19.44
N LEU A 215 -12.59 17.84 19.85
CA LEU A 215 -13.44 18.84 19.22
C LEU A 215 -12.73 19.72 18.15
N ASP A 216 -11.40 19.73 18.02
CA ASP A 216 -10.75 20.73 17.15
C ASP A 216 -9.67 20.29 16.15
N THR A 217 -9.18 19.03 16.15
CA THR A 217 -8.10 18.62 15.21
C THR A 217 -8.56 17.98 13.89
N LEU A 218 -9.87 17.76 13.68
CA LEU A 218 -10.39 17.07 12.47
C LEU A 218 -11.45 17.85 11.67
N LYS A 219 -11.62 19.15 11.93
CA LYS A 219 -12.60 19.98 11.21
C LYS A 219 -12.27 20.22 9.72
N HIS A 220 -11.07 19.84 9.23
CA HIS A 220 -10.71 20.02 7.82
C HIS A 220 -10.09 18.77 7.16
N LYS A 221 -10.93 17.90 6.58
CA LYS A 221 -10.50 16.77 5.73
C LYS A 221 -9.47 17.15 4.63
N PRO A 222 -9.53 18.33 3.99
CA PRO A 222 -8.51 18.74 3.02
C PRO A 222 -7.10 18.91 3.61
N GLN A 223 -7.00 19.35 4.87
CA GLN A 223 -5.72 19.50 5.56
C GLN A 223 -5.08 18.13 5.85
N LEU A 224 -5.89 17.15 6.25
CA LEU A 224 -5.43 15.76 6.43
C LEU A 224 -4.84 15.18 5.15
N HIS A 225 -5.55 15.26 4.01
CA HIS A 225 -5.05 14.68 2.76
C HIS A 225 -3.79 15.38 2.23
N SER A 226 -3.70 16.70 2.41
CA SER A 226 -2.49 17.47 2.05
C SER A 226 -1.31 17.05 2.92
N MET A 227 -1.51 16.89 4.23
CA MET A 227 -0.49 16.37 5.16
C MET A 227 -0.05 14.95 4.77
N VAL A 228 -1.00 14.05 4.49
CA VAL A 228 -0.71 12.68 4.02
C VAL A 228 0.14 12.69 2.76
N ALA A 229 -0.20 13.54 1.78
CA ALA A 229 0.55 13.65 0.55
C ALA A 229 1.99 14.14 0.80
N ARG A 230 2.18 15.15 1.67
CA ARG A 230 3.52 15.62 2.06
C ARG A 230 4.34 14.50 2.69
N GLN A 231 3.75 13.76 3.63
CA GLN A 231 4.43 12.64 4.31
C GLN A 231 4.83 11.54 3.33
N LEU A 232 3.95 11.16 2.41
CA LEU A 232 4.24 10.13 1.39
C LEU A 232 5.28 10.57 0.35
N CYS A 233 5.45 11.88 0.14
CA CYS A 233 6.36 12.45 -0.85
C CYS A 233 7.62 13.09 -0.24
N GLN A 234 7.83 13.01 1.08
CA GLN A 234 8.91 13.72 1.78
C GLN A 234 10.32 13.39 1.27
N ASN A 235 10.51 12.20 0.71
CA ASN A 235 11.78 11.71 0.17
C ASN A 235 11.86 11.76 -1.36
N LEU A 236 11.08 12.63 -2.02
CA LEU A 236 11.06 12.77 -3.49
C LEU A 236 11.68 14.06 -4.02
N ALA A 237 12.19 14.93 -3.15
CA ALA A 237 12.80 16.20 -3.57
C ALA A 237 13.87 15.97 -4.67
N SER A 238 13.78 16.79 -5.72
CA SER A 238 14.69 16.81 -6.88
C SER A 238 14.77 15.52 -7.69
N GLN A 239 13.77 14.63 -7.60
CA GLN A 239 13.72 13.38 -8.39
C GLN A 239 12.93 13.50 -9.68
N ASN A 240 12.30 14.66 -9.95
CA ASN A 240 11.45 14.87 -11.12
C ASN A 240 10.32 13.82 -11.25
N ALA A 241 9.84 13.32 -10.10
CA ALA A 241 8.78 12.33 -10.02
C ALA A 241 7.44 12.95 -10.48
N ILE A 242 6.60 12.13 -11.09
CA ILE A 242 5.24 12.47 -11.49
C ILE A 242 4.27 11.71 -10.59
N ILE A 243 3.50 12.44 -9.80
CA ILE A 243 2.57 11.92 -8.80
C ILE A 243 1.14 12.04 -9.32
N PHE A 244 0.50 10.89 -9.48
CA PHE A 244 -0.92 10.79 -9.79
C PHE A 244 -1.76 10.82 -8.52
N THR A 245 -2.83 11.61 -8.51
CA THR A 245 -3.68 11.78 -7.32
C THR A 245 -5.16 11.65 -7.63
N GLY A 246 -5.90 11.06 -6.68
CA GLY A 246 -7.35 11.13 -6.66
C GLY A 246 -7.87 12.51 -6.19
N PRO A 247 -9.18 12.77 -6.35
CA PRO A 247 -9.76 14.08 -6.04
C PRO A 247 -9.50 14.60 -4.64
N SER A 248 -9.40 13.71 -3.65
CA SER A 248 -9.22 14.06 -2.25
C SER A 248 -7.86 14.71 -1.94
N ILE A 249 -6.84 14.47 -2.77
CA ILE A 249 -5.48 15.01 -2.62
C ILE A 249 -5.21 16.14 -3.64
N THR A 250 -5.90 16.15 -4.77
CA THR A 250 -5.69 17.16 -5.82
C THR A 250 -6.06 18.57 -5.32
N SER A 251 -5.08 19.47 -5.28
CA SER A 251 -5.29 20.91 -5.01
C SER A 251 -4.21 21.76 -5.67
N LEU A 252 -4.55 23.02 -5.98
CA LEU A 252 -3.62 23.96 -6.60
C LEU A 252 -2.39 24.23 -5.71
N ASN A 253 -2.65 24.55 -4.44
CA ASN A 253 -1.60 24.92 -3.49
C ASN A 253 -0.60 23.78 -3.27
N LEU A 254 -1.09 22.54 -3.12
CA LEU A 254 -0.22 21.38 -2.93
C LEU A 254 0.66 21.12 -4.16
N PHE A 255 0.09 21.23 -5.37
CA PHE A 255 0.85 20.98 -6.59
C PHE A 255 1.91 22.07 -6.83
N GLN A 256 1.62 23.32 -6.48
CA GLN A 256 2.60 24.40 -6.51
C GLN A 256 3.72 24.20 -5.48
N GLU A 257 3.40 23.68 -4.29
CA GLU A 257 4.39 23.33 -3.27
C GLU A 257 5.31 22.20 -3.74
N PHE A 258 4.74 21.15 -4.31
CA PHE A 258 5.49 20.02 -4.86
C PHE A 258 6.36 20.42 -6.05
N GLU A 259 5.89 21.33 -6.91
CA GLU A 259 6.68 21.84 -8.03
C GLU A 259 7.98 22.50 -7.58
N LYS A 260 7.94 23.27 -6.47
CA LYS A 260 9.14 23.89 -5.88
C LYS A 260 10.17 22.86 -5.42
N GLN A 261 9.74 21.63 -5.15
CA GLN A 261 10.59 20.51 -4.75
C GLN A 261 10.99 19.62 -5.94
N GLY A 262 10.64 19.98 -7.18
CA GLY A 262 10.87 19.14 -8.36
C GLY A 262 9.99 17.89 -8.39
N ILE A 263 8.79 17.98 -7.80
CA ILE A 263 7.76 16.93 -7.83
C ILE A 263 6.60 17.45 -8.68
N TYR A 264 6.30 16.76 -9.77
CA TYR A 264 5.22 17.10 -10.68
C TYR A 264 3.99 16.26 -10.38
N CYS A 265 2.82 16.74 -10.75
CA CYS A 265 1.56 16.10 -10.41
C CYS A 265 0.57 16.08 -11.57
N CYS A 266 -0.30 15.08 -11.57
CA CYS A 266 -1.47 14.98 -12.44
C CYS A 266 -2.63 14.36 -11.64
N GLY A 267 -3.64 15.15 -11.34
CA GLY A 267 -4.71 14.77 -10.43
C GLY A 267 -6.09 14.99 -11.02
N LEU A 268 -7.04 14.12 -10.67
CA LEU A 268 -8.45 14.35 -10.96
C LEU A 268 -8.98 15.44 -10.02
N LEU A 269 -9.74 16.41 -10.54
CA LEU A 269 -10.33 17.50 -9.78
C LEU A 269 -11.85 17.29 -9.64
N SER A 270 -12.37 17.43 -8.43
CA SER A 270 -13.81 17.37 -8.14
C SER A 270 -14.22 18.52 -7.22
N SER A 271 -15.22 19.30 -7.61
CA SER A 271 -15.75 20.40 -6.77
C SER A 271 -16.25 19.93 -5.40
N ARG A 272 -16.62 18.66 -5.25
CA ARG A 272 -17.11 18.08 -3.99
C ARG A 272 -16.02 17.49 -3.11
N LYS A 273 -14.88 17.08 -3.68
CA LYS A 273 -13.87 16.28 -2.97
C LYS A 273 -12.47 16.91 -2.95
N SER A 274 -12.20 17.83 -3.87
CA SER A 274 -10.92 18.53 -4.00
C SER A 274 -10.98 19.88 -3.31
N ASP A 275 -9.84 20.32 -2.79
CA ASP A 275 -9.66 21.73 -2.42
C ASP A 275 -9.46 22.55 -3.70
N CYS A 276 -10.49 23.31 -4.06
CA CYS A 276 -10.50 24.16 -5.24
C CYS A 276 -10.11 25.62 -4.93
N THR A 277 -9.63 25.90 -3.71
CA THR A 277 -9.18 27.24 -3.32
C THR A 277 -8.10 27.75 -4.26
N GLY A 278 -8.24 29.00 -4.72
CA GLY A 278 -7.30 29.64 -5.65
C GLY A 278 -7.49 29.27 -7.12
N LEU A 279 -8.39 28.34 -7.46
CA LEU A 279 -8.80 28.09 -8.85
C LEU A 279 -9.87 29.13 -9.26
N PRO A 280 -9.75 29.76 -10.46
CA PRO A 280 -10.77 30.70 -10.93
C PRO A 280 -12.13 30.02 -11.11
N GLN A 281 -13.23 30.70 -10.79
CA GLN A 281 -14.57 30.13 -10.91
C GLN A 281 -14.91 29.76 -12.37
N SER A 282 -14.46 30.56 -13.34
CA SER A 282 -14.57 30.26 -14.77
C SER A 282 -13.85 28.97 -15.19
N MET A 283 -12.98 28.43 -14.34
CA MET A 283 -12.33 27.14 -14.52
C MET A 283 -13.10 25.97 -13.87
N LEU A 284 -14.01 26.24 -12.93
CA LEU A 284 -14.82 25.26 -12.20
C LEU A 284 -16.28 25.19 -12.68
N SER A 285 -16.81 26.30 -13.18
CA SER A 285 -18.14 26.44 -13.74
C SER A 285 -18.03 27.35 -14.95
N ASN A 286 -18.08 26.76 -16.13
CA ASN A 286 -18.16 27.46 -17.41
C ASN A 286 -19.43 26.96 -18.12
N PRO A 287 -20.27 27.83 -18.72
CA PRO A 287 -21.33 27.37 -19.62
C PRO A 287 -20.75 26.73 -20.91
N ASP A 288 -19.59 27.20 -21.38
CA ASP A 288 -18.93 26.72 -22.61
C ASP A 288 -18.06 25.47 -22.36
N MET A 289 -18.66 24.44 -21.78
CA MET A 289 -17.99 23.17 -21.52
C MET A 289 -18.03 22.30 -22.79
N PRO A 290 -17.01 21.48 -23.04
CA PRO A 290 -17.05 20.54 -24.16
C PRO A 290 -18.27 19.63 -23.99
N GLN A 291 -19.01 19.44 -25.08
CA GLN A 291 -20.26 18.68 -25.09
C GLN A 291 -20.17 17.40 -25.93
N GLN A 292 -19.14 17.29 -26.78
CA GLN A 292 -18.93 16.11 -27.60
C GLN A 292 -17.80 15.24 -27.06
N ARG A 293 -17.98 13.93 -27.18
CA ARG A 293 -17.02 12.93 -26.72
C ARG A 293 -15.66 13.15 -27.37
N GLY A 294 -14.62 13.24 -26.56
CA GLY A 294 -13.24 13.46 -26.99
C GLY A 294 -12.82 14.93 -27.01
N GLN A 295 -13.76 15.88 -26.99
CA GLN A 295 -13.42 17.29 -26.92
C GLN A 295 -12.83 17.64 -25.55
N SER A 296 -11.87 18.57 -25.55
CA SER A 296 -11.29 19.12 -24.32
C SER A 296 -11.13 20.62 -24.39
N GLN A 297 -11.33 21.28 -23.26
CA GLN A 297 -10.96 22.67 -23.04
C GLN A 297 -9.79 22.72 -22.05
N ILE A 298 -8.79 23.55 -22.34
CA ILE A 298 -7.57 23.66 -21.55
C ILE A 298 -7.37 25.12 -21.15
N LYS A 299 -7.11 25.36 -19.88
CA LYS A 299 -6.78 26.67 -19.33
C LYS A 299 -5.47 26.57 -18.55
N MET A 300 -4.64 27.61 -18.62
CA MET A 300 -3.32 27.60 -18.00
C MET A 300 -3.09 28.81 -17.11
N LYS A 301 -2.28 28.61 -16.07
CA LYS A 301 -1.70 29.68 -15.25
C LYS A 301 -0.27 29.30 -14.90
N GLY A 302 0.70 29.97 -15.51
CA GLY A 302 2.11 29.58 -15.41
C GLY A 302 2.32 28.15 -15.93
N ASN A 303 2.96 27.30 -15.13
CA ASN A 303 3.19 25.88 -15.45
C ASN A 303 2.00 24.97 -15.13
N MET A 304 0.96 25.51 -14.47
CA MET A 304 -0.22 24.72 -14.10
C MET A 304 -1.25 24.73 -15.22
N CYS A 305 -1.75 23.55 -15.54
CA CYS A 305 -2.75 23.32 -16.57
C CYS A 305 -4.01 22.69 -15.95
N LEU A 306 -5.16 23.29 -16.24
CA LEU A 306 -6.46 22.70 -15.97
C LEU A 306 -7.06 22.20 -17.28
N ILE A 307 -7.39 20.92 -17.31
CA ILE A 307 -7.96 20.23 -18.45
C ILE A 307 -9.38 19.83 -18.09
N ASN A 308 -10.34 20.15 -18.95
CA ASN A 308 -11.67 19.58 -18.90
C ASN A 308 -11.91 18.77 -20.16
N TRP A 309 -12.04 17.46 -20.02
CA TRP A 309 -12.24 16.52 -21.14
C TRP A 309 -13.62 15.86 -21.03
N TYR A 310 -14.37 15.89 -22.12
CA TYR A 310 -15.71 15.32 -22.16
C TYR A 310 -15.69 13.91 -22.73
N ASN A 311 -16.34 12.97 -22.05
CA ASN A 311 -16.54 11.61 -22.54
C ASN A 311 -17.97 11.12 -22.37
N LYS A 312 -18.34 10.72 -21.14
CA LYS A 312 -19.72 10.42 -20.72
C LYS A 312 -20.16 11.42 -19.64
N GLY A 313 -19.64 12.63 -19.74
CA GLY A 313 -19.53 13.59 -18.65
C GLY A 313 -18.17 14.27 -18.64
N ASN A 314 -18.07 15.36 -17.88
CA ASN A 314 -16.88 16.20 -17.79
C ASN A 314 -15.90 15.66 -16.75
N PHE A 315 -14.70 15.30 -17.19
CA PHE A 315 -13.59 14.95 -16.32
C PHE A 315 -12.60 16.10 -16.26
N ARG A 316 -12.35 16.61 -15.06
CA ARG A 316 -11.44 17.73 -14.82
C ARG A 316 -10.14 17.25 -14.24
N PHE A 317 -9.03 17.72 -14.78
CA PHE A 317 -7.69 17.37 -14.32
C PHE A 317 -6.89 18.63 -14.04
N LEU A 318 -6.15 18.62 -12.94
CA LEU A 318 -5.12 19.59 -12.63
C LEU A 318 -3.76 18.93 -12.89
N THR A 319 -2.85 19.59 -13.60
CA THR A 319 -1.54 19.00 -13.91
C THR A 319 -0.48 20.05 -14.18
N ASN A 320 0.74 19.80 -13.72
CA ASN A 320 1.96 20.49 -14.17
C ASN A 320 3.01 19.51 -14.72
N ALA A 321 2.64 18.23 -14.89
CA ALA A 321 3.53 17.16 -15.35
C ALA A 321 3.53 16.97 -16.87
N TYR A 322 2.48 17.41 -17.56
CA TYR A 322 2.25 17.13 -18.98
C TYR A 322 2.05 18.40 -19.78
N SER A 323 2.49 18.36 -21.04
CA SER A 323 2.27 19.47 -21.97
C SER A 323 0.76 19.65 -22.24
N PRO A 324 0.26 20.89 -22.23
CA PRO A 324 -1.14 21.22 -22.48
C PRO A 324 -1.57 20.95 -23.93
N ILE A 325 -0.64 21.00 -24.88
CA ILE A 325 -0.94 20.90 -26.32
C ILE A 325 -0.78 19.49 -26.87
N LYS A 326 -0.05 18.61 -26.16
CA LYS A 326 0.16 17.24 -26.61
C LYS A 326 -1.14 16.46 -26.51
N GLN A 327 -1.53 15.89 -27.63
CA GLN A 327 -2.68 15.01 -27.73
C GLN A 327 -2.26 13.56 -27.44
N GLY A 328 -3.24 12.78 -27.06
CA GLY A 328 -3.20 11.36 -26.79
C GLY A 328 -4.54 10.72 -27.18
N VAL A 329 -4.66 9.42 -26.99
CA VAL A 329 -5.83 8.65 -27.41
C VAL A 329 -6.20 7.60 -26.37
N ILE A 330 -7.48 7.57 -25.97
CA ILE A 330 -8.03 6.46 -25.21
C ILE A 330 -8.59 5.41 -26.18
N ILE A 331 -7.92 4.26 -26.24
CA ILE A 331 -8.37 3.12 -27.05
C ILE A 331 -9.38 2.29 -26.26
N LYS A 332 -10.60 2.12 -26.79
CA LYS A 332 -11.61 1.20 -26.23
C LYS A 332 -12.01 0.16 -27.27
N ARG A 333 -11.84 -1.13 -26.94
CA ARG A 333 -12.16 -2.28 -27.81
C ARG A 333 -13.51 -2.21 -28.52
N LYS A 334 -14.54 -1.64 -27.88
CA LYS A 334 -15.91 -1.53 -28.44
C LYS A 334 -16.30 -0.13 -28.93
N SER A 335 -15.51 0.91 -28.62
CA SER A 335 -15.89 2.31 -28.87
C SER A 335 -14.98 3.05 -29.84
N GLY A 336 -13.98 2.35 -30.40
CA GLY A 336 -12.91 2.97 -31.17
C GLY A 336 -11.98 3.83 -30.31
N GLU A 337 -11.31 4.74 -30.99
CA GLU A 337 -10.37 5.70 -30.43
C GLU A 337 -11.11 6.97 -29.99
N ILE A 338 -10.75 7.48 -28.82
CA ILE A 338 -11.31 8.74 -28.30
C ILE A 338 -10.13 9.71 -28.13
N PRO A 339 -10.09 10.82 -28.89
CA PRO A 339 -9.03 11.81 -28.71
C PRO A 339 -9.11 12.41 -27.30
N CYS A 340 -7.95 12.69 -26.72
CA CYS A 340 -7.85 13.33 -25.42
C CYS A 340 -6.49 14.03 -25.27
N PRO A 341 -6.32 14.93 -24.30
CA PRO A 341 -5.00 15.42 -23.95
C PRO A 341 -4.11 14.30 -23.42
N LEU A 342 -2.80 14.37 -23.67
CA LEU A 342 -1.82 13.36 -23.22
C LEU A 342 -1.88 13.09 -21.72
N ALA A 343 -2.16 14.11 -20.91
CA ALA A 343 -2.33 13.97 -19.47
C ALA A 343 -3.48 13.00 -19.10
N VAL A 344 -4.57 13.02 -19.88
CA VAL A 344 -5.74 12.15 -19.68
C VAL A 344 -5.40 10.71 -20.04
N GLU A 345 -4.69 10.50 -21.16
CA GLU A 345 -4.19 9.18 -21.55
C GLU A 345 -3.28 8.60 -20.48
N ALA A 346 -2.26 9.36 -20.06
CA ALA A 346 -1.31 8.92 -19.04
C ALA A 346 -2.03 8.60 -17.72
N PHE A 347 -2.90 9.49 -17.25
CA PHE A 347 -3.69 9.25 -16.04
C PHE A 347 -4.50 7.96 -16.14
N ALA A 348 -5.21 7.76 -17.25
CA ALA A 348 -6.02 6.56 -17.47
C ALA A 348 -5.18 5.27 -17.51
N ALA A 349 -4.01 5.30 -18.15
CA ALA A 349 -3.10 4.16 -18.23
C ALA A 349 -2.57 3.75 -16.85
N HIS A 350 -2.04 4.71 -16.08
CA HIS A 350 -1.48 4.47 -14.75
C HIS A 350 -2.56 4.03 -13.76
N LEU A 351 -3.72 4.70 -13.79
CA LEU A 351 -4.87 4.32 -13.01
C LEU A 351 -5.33 2.89 -13.33
N GLY A 352 -5.46 2.56 -14.62
CA GLY A 352 -5.92 1.26 -15.07
C GLY A 352 -4.97 0.13 -14.66
N TYR A 353 -3.66 0.38 -14.67
CA TYR A 353 -2.67 -0.58 -14.18
C TYR A 353 -2.81 -0.82 -12.68
N ILE A 354 -2.83 0.23 -11.85
CA ILE A 354 -2.91 0.12 -10.40
C ILE A 354 -4.21 -0.54 -9.96
N CYS A 355 -5.34 -0.21 -10.60
CA CYS A 355 -6.62 -0.87 -10.31
C CYS A 355 -6.55 -2.39 -10.52
N LYS A 356 -5.97 -2.83 -11.65
CA LYS A 356 -5.80 -4.26 -11.95
C LYS A 356 -4.79 -4.92 -11.01
N TYR A 357 -3.75 -4.18 -10.63
CA TYR A 357 -2.75 -4.65 -9.68
C TYR A 357 -3.40 -4.91 -8.32
N ASP A 358 -4.09 -3.92 -7.76
CA ASP A 358 -4.76 -4.05 -6.46
C ASP A 358 -5.83 -5.14 -6.47
N ASP A 359 -6.65 -5.24 -7.52
CA ASP A 359 -7.62 -6.33 -7.66
C ASP A 359 -6.96 -7.71 -7.65
N LYS A 360 -5.84 -7.85 -8.36
CA LYS A 360 -5.10 -9.11 -8.42
C LYS A 360 -4.39 -9.46 -7.12
N TYR A 361 -3.84 -8.49 -6.40
CA TYR A 361 -2.90 -8.72 -5.30
C TYR A 361 -3.45 -8.46 -3.89
N SER A 362 -4.50 -7.65 -3.74
CA SER A 362 -5.18 -7.43 -2.46
C SER A 362 -5.75 -8.73 -1.87
N LYS A 363 -6.16 -9.66 -2.74
CA LYS A 363 -6.68 -10.97 -2.39
C LYS A 363 -5.68 -11.91 -1.70
N TYR A 364 -4.40 -11.54 -1.65
CA TYR A 364 -3.34 -12.28 -0.94
C TYR A 364 -2.98 -11.63 0.40
N PHE A 365 -3.71 -10.60 0.82
CA PHE A 365 -3.53 -10.03 2.14
C PHE A 365 -3.92 -11.05 3.20
N ILE A 366 -3.22 -11.00 4.33
CA ILE A 366 -3.47 -11.87 5.47
C ILE A 366 -4.90 -11.67 5.94
N PHE A 367 -5.68 -12.76 5.95
CA PHE A 367 -7.10 -12.77 6.32
C PHE A 367 -7.33 -12.83 7.84
N HIS A 368 -6.28 -13.09 8.62
CA HIS A 368 -6.36 -13.08 10.07
C HIS A 368 -6.90 -11.73 10.59
N LYS A 369 -8.01 -11.77 11.34
CA LYS A 369 -8.70 -10.58 11.87
C LYS A 369 -8.38 -10.38 13.35
N PRO A 370 -7.32 -9.62 13.70
CA PRO A 370 -7.05 -9.33 15.10
C PRO A 370 -7.98 -8.24 15.64
N ASN A 371 -8.25 -8.30 16.95
CA ASN A 371 -9.11 -7.34 17.63
C ASN A 371 -8.40 -5.99 17.90
N LYS A 372 -7.07 -5.98 17.97
CA LYS A 372 -6.29 -4.77 18.30
C LYS A 372 -5.88 -4.04 17.02
N THR A 373 -6.12 -2.73 16.95
CA THR A 373 -5.79 -1.88 15.78
C THR A 373 -4.34 -2.03 15.34
N TRP A 374 -3.39 -2.02 16.27
CA TRP A 374 -1.96 -2.14 15.92
C TRP A 374 -1.62 -3.50 15.27
N GLN A 375 -2.30 -4.59 15.66
CA GLN A 375 -2.12 -5.90 15.03
C GLN A 375 -2.71 -5.91 13.61
N GLN A 376 -3.85 -5.24 13.40
CA GLN A 376 -4.43 -5.10 12.06
C GLN A 376 -3.45 -4.38 11.12
N VAL A 377 -2.83 -3.30 11.61
CA VAL A 377 -1.83 -2.55 10.85
C VAL A 377 -0.58 -3.41 10.61
N PHE A 378 -0.11 -4.16 11.60
CA PHE A 378 1.05 -5.04 11.47
C PHE A 378 0.85 -6.11 10.38
N TRP A 379 -0.26 -6.85 10.40
CA TRP A 379 -0.50 -7.90 9.39
C TRP A 379 -0.72 -7.34 7.98
N LEU A 380 -1.28 -6.14 7.91
CA LEU A 380 -1.40 -5.40 6.66
C LEU A 380 -0.03 -5.03 6.08
N THR A 381 0.87 -4.50 6.89
CA THR A 381 2.22 -4.14 6.41
C THR A 381 3.08 -5.36 6.11
N ILE A 382 2.90 -6.49 6.82
CA ILE A 382 3.47 -7.79 6.42
C ILE A 382 2.94 -8.22 5.04
N SER A 383 1.64 -8.07 4.78
CA SER A 383 1.06 -8.40 3.46
C SER A 383 1.68 -7.57 2.33
N ILE A 384 1.92 -6.28 2.59
CA ILE A 384 2.63 -5.38 1.67
C ILE A 384 4.08 -5.83 1.47
N ALA A 385 4.79 -6.19 2.54
CA ALA A 385 6.17 -6.69 2.48
C ALA A 385 6.27 -7.93 1.59
N ILE A 386 5.37 -8.91 1.74
CA ILE A 386 5.35 -10.13 0.91
C ILE A 386 5.07 -9.79 -0.57
N ASN A 387 4.17 -8.84 -0.84
CA ASN A 387 3.90 -8.41 -2.21
C ASN A 387 5.11 -7.68 -2.84
N ASN A 388 5.77 -6.80 -2.09
CA ASN A 388 6.99 -6.15 -2.53
C ASN A 388 8.13 -7.16 -2.76
N ALA A 389 8.27 -8.17 -1.90
CA ALA A 389 9.20 -9.29 -2.08
C ALA A 389 8.95 -10.04 -3.38
N TYR A 390 7.69 -10.35 -3.70
CA TYR A 390 7.34 -10.99 -4.97
C TYR A 390 7.66 -10.11 -6.19
N ILE A 391 7.52 -8.78 -6.08
CA ILE A 391 7.91 -7.86 -7.17
C ILE A 391 9.42 -7.92 -7.39
N LEU A 392 10.22 -7.83 -6.32
CA LEU A 392 11.67 -7.93 -6.42
C LEU A 392 12.10 -9.28 -7.01
N TYR A 393 11.47 -10.36 -6.57
CA TYR A 393 11.71 -11.69 -7.12
C TYR A 393 11.48 -11.73 -8.63
N LYS A 394 10.32 -11.29 -9.12
CA LYS A 394 10.02 -11.23 -10.57
C LYS A 394 11.00 -10.40 -11.39
N MET A 395 11.70 -9.46 -10.76
CA MET A 395 12.69 -8.57 -11.40
C MET A 395 14.12 -9.08 -11.23
N SER A 396 14.32 -10.26 -10.64
CA SER A 396 15.63 -10.84 -10.35
C SER A 396 15.95 -12.03 -11.26
N ASP A 397 17.23 -12.39 -11.31
CA ASP A 397 17.71 -13.55 -12.06
C ASP A 397 17.16 -14.88 -11.51
N ALA A 398 16.82 -14.94 -10.21
CA ALA A 398 16.19 -16.12 -9.61
C ALA A 398 14.82 -16.44 -10.24
N TYR A 399 14.09 -15.42 -10.73
CA TYR A 399 12.83 -15.64 -11.44
C TYR A 399 13.03 -16.25 -12.83
N HIS A 400 14.16 -15.97 -13.47
CA HIS A 400 14.48 -16.57 -14.77
C HIS A 400 14.80 -18.07 -14.64
N VAL A 401 15.37 -18.47 -13.50
CA VAL A 401 15.62 -19.88 -13.16
C VAL A 401 14.33 -20.61 -12.81
N LYS A 402 13.52 -20.04 -11.91
CA LYS A 402 12.24 -20.64 -11.49
C LYS A 402 11.17 -19.57 -11.54
N ARG A 403 10.06 -19.78 -12.24
CA ARG A 403 9.02 -18.75 -12.42
C ARG A 403 7.81 -19.02 -11.53
N TYR A 404 7.86 -18.65 -10.26
CA TYR A 404 6.66 -18.77 -9.41
C TYR A 404 5.60 -17.73 -9.78
N SER A 405 4.35 -18.16 -9.86
CA SER A 405 3.20 -17.26 -9.71
C SER A 405 3.17 -16.66 -8.30
N ARG A 406 2.35 -15.63 -8.08
CA ARG A 406 2.21 -15.01 -6.75
C ARG A 406 1.72 -16.00 -5.69
N ALA A 407 0.82 -16.91 -6.06
CA ALA A 407 0.31 -17.94 -5.19
C ALA A 407 1.44 -18.90 -4.78
N GLN A 408 2.18 -19.43 -5.76
CA GLN A 408 3.32 -20.32 -5.53
C GLN A 408 4.43 -19.64 -4.72
N PHE A 409 4.71 -18.36 -4.95
CA PHE A 409 5.67 -17.60 -4.13
C PHE A 409 5.22 -17.50 -2.67
N GLY A 410 3.93 -17.24 -2.44
CA GLY A 410 3.37 -17.20 -1.09
C GLY A 410 3.39 -18.55 -0.39
N GLU A 411 3.02 -19.61 -1.09
CA GLU A 411 3.10 -21.00 -0.60
C GLU A 411 4.54 -21.38 -0.25
N ARG A 412 5.50 -21.05 -1.13
CA ARG A 412 6.92 -21.29 -0.89
C ARG A 412 7.42 -20.54 0.35
N LEU A 413 7.05 -19.27 0.50
CA LEU A 413 7.39 -18.49 1.69
C LEU A 413 6.82 -19.11 2.96
N VAL A 414 5.57 -19.58 2.93
CA VAL A 414 4.94 -20.25 4.08
C VAL A 414 5.68 -21.55 4.42
N ARG A 415 6.08 -22.34 3.42
CA ARG A 415 6.88 -23.56 3.63
C ARG A 415 8.23 -23.25 4.25
N GLU A 416 8.95 -22.25 3.76
CA GLU A 416 10.24 -21.84 4.32
C GLU A 416 10.12 -21.25 5.74
N LEU A 417 9.05 -20.48 6.04
CA LEU A 417 8.78 -19.96 7.40
C LEU A 417 8.46 -21.07 8.41
N LEU A 418 7.85 -22.16 7.94
CA LEU A 418 7.47 -23.33 8.73
C LEU A 418 8.52 -24.45 8.69
N ASP A 419 9.66 -24.21 8.04
CA ASP A 419 10.73 -25.20 7.89
C ASP A 419 10.20 -26.54 7.35
N LEU A 420 9.34 -26.46 6.32
CA LEU A 420 8.75 -27.62 5.65
C LEU A 420 9.68 -28.10 4.55
N ASP A 421 10.10 -29.36 4.64
CA ASP A 421 10.92 -30.01 3.62
C ASP A 421 10.25 -29.95 2.25
N ASP A 422 11.06 -29.81 1.21
CA ASP A 422 10.59 -29.85 -0.18
C ASP A 422 10.00 -31.21 -0.59
N CYS A 423 10.20 -32.24 0.24
CA CYS A 423 9.65 -33.57 0.07
C CYS A 423 8.23 -33.67 0.65
N SER A 424 7.25 -33.33 -0.17
CA SER A 424 5.99 -34.09 -0.22
C SER A 424 5.33 -33.84 -1.57
N PRO A 425 5.59 -34.68 -2.60
CA PRO A 425 4.55 -34.92 -3.57
C PRO A 425 3.42 -35.59 -2.78
N THR A 426 2.33 -34.88 -2.57
CA THR A 426 1.05 -35.52 -2.25
C THR A 426 0.81 -36.56 -3.32
N GLN A 427 0.94 -37.84 -2.95
CA GLN A 427 0.32 -38.95 -3.67
C GLN A 427 -1.20 -38.81 -3.59
#